data_AF-A0A3N0HZW0-F1
#
_entry.id   AF-A0A3N0HZW0-F1
#
_cell.length_a   1.000
_cell.length_b   1.000
_cell.length_c   1.000
_cell.angle_alpha   90.00
_cell.angle_beta   90.00
_cell.angle_gamma   90.00
#
_symmetry.space_group_name_H-M   'P 1'
#
loop_
_entity.id
_entity.type
_entity.pdbx_description
1 polymer ?
#
loop_
_entity_poly.entity_id
_entity_poly.type
_entity_poly.pdbx_seq_one_letter_code
_entity_poly.pdbx_strand_id
1 'polypeptide(L)' 'MELNSFMYSTEQINEYLRRMHWQGTKEVSLRNLTDMHRLHLFRIPYEKLDLIHGVSLSLTPESLFQKSF' A
#
# COMPACT_ATOMS: atom_id res chain seq x y z
N MET A 1 -0.45 17.16 -19.37
CA MET A 1 -1.21 16.21 -18.54
C MET A 1 -0.67 16.37 -17.14
N GLU A 2 -1.39 17.11 -16.30
CA GLU A 2 -0.93 17.48 -14.97
C GLU A 2 -0.82 16.21 -14.11
N LEU A 3 0.41 15.84 -13.77
CA LEU A 3 0.70 14.82 -12.77
C LEU A 3 0.73 15.51 -11.41
N ASN A 4 -0.01 14.93 -10.46
CA ASN A 4 -0.01 15.16 -9.00
C ASN A 4 -1.19 15.98 -8.43
N SER A 5 -2.37 15.34 -8.41
CA SER A 5 -2.98 15.13 -7.09
C SER A 5 -2.32 13.89 -6.51
N PHE A 6 -1.61 14.00 -5.38
CA PHE A 6 -1.03 12.82 -4.74
C PHE A 6 -2.17 11.86 -4.38
N MET A 7 -2.15 10.65 -4.97
CA MET A 7 -3.17 9.62 -4.77
C MET A 7 -3.35 9.22 -3.29
N TYR A 8 -2.34 9.48 -2.45
CA TYR A 8 -2.34 9.27 -1.01
C TYR A 8 -1.74 10.46 -0.27
N SER A 9 -2.28 10.79 0.89
CA SER A 9 -1.73 11.82 1.78
C SER A 9 -0.42 11.38 2.44
N THR A 10 0.34 12.33 2.98
CA THR A 10 1.57 12.03 3.73
C THR A 10 1.29 11.14 4.95
N GLU A 11 0.16 11.35 5.63
CA GLU A 11 -0.29 10.56 6.76
C GLU A 11 -0.59 9.11 6.34
N GLN A 12 -1.29 8.94 5.22
CA GLN A 12 -1.57 7.61 4.64
C GLN A 12 -0.28 6.87 4.29
N ILE A 13 0.67 7.55 3.66
CA ILE A 13 1.98 6.98 3.32
C ILE A 13 2.73 6.55 4.59
N ASN A 14 2.78 7.40 5.61
CA ASN A 14 3.47 7.08 6.86
C ASN A 14 2.82 5.90 7.59
N GLU A 15 1.49 5.81 7.59
CA GLU A 15 0.76 4.70 8.18
C GLU A 15 1.05 3.38 7.45
N TYR A 16 1.07 3.38 6.12
CA TYR A 16 1.46 2.23 5.32
C TYR A 16 2.86 1.72 5.66
N LEU A 17 3.84 2.63 5.72
CA LEU A 17 5.22 2.29 6.09
C LEU A 17 5.30 1.72 7.51
N ARG A 18 4.55 2.28 8.45
CA ARG A 18 4.47 1.78 9.84
C ARG A 18 3.96 0.34 9.89
N ARG A 19 2.91 0.00 9.14
CA ARG A 19 2.31 -1.35 9.13
C ARG A 19 3.16 -2.40 8.46
N MET A 20 3.89 -2.02 7.40
CA MET A 20 4.91 -2.90 6.82
C MET A 20 6.13 -3.09 7.73
N HIS A 21 6.21 -2.39 8.86
CA HIS A 21 7.39 -2.30 9.72
C HIS A 21 8.63 -1.82 8.93
N TRP A 22 8.44 -0.85 8.05
CA TRP A 22 9.54 -0.24 7.30
C TRP A 22 10.47 0.55 8.25
N GLN A 23 11.76 0.26 8.17
CA GLN A 23 12.80 0.92 8.99
C GLN A 23 13.90 1.60 8.15
N GLY A 24 13.78 1.59 6.82
CA GLY A 24 14.76 2.25 5.95
C GLY A 24 14.47 3.73 5.73
N THR A 25 15.28 4.36 4.87
CA THR A 25 15.15 5.79 4.55
C THR A 25 14.08 6.05 3.48
N LYS A 26 13.74 7.33 3.27
CA LYS A 26 12.86 7.76 2.15
C LYS A 26 13.65 8.02 0.86
N GLU A 27 14.94 7.67 0.82
CA GLU A 27 15.77 7.86 -0.37
C GLU A 27 15.34 6.92 -1.50
N VAL A 28 15.35 7.45 -2.73
CA VAL A 28 15.03 6.69 -3.93
C VAL A 28 16.26 5.86 -4.32
N SER A 29 16.35 4.64 -3.77
CA SER A 29 17.44 3.70 -4.04
C SER A 29 16.91 2.31 -4.38
N LEU A 30 17.66 1.56 -5.19
CA LEU A 30 17.33 0.17 -5.55
C LEU A 30 17.19 -0.72 -4.29
N ARG A 31 18.06 -0.51 -3.30
CA ARG A 31 18.02 -1.22 -2.02
C ARG A 31 16.69 -0.96 -1.31
N ASN A 32 16.32 0.31 -1.12
CA ASN A 32 15.08 0.66 -0.41
C ASN A 32 13.86 0.10 -1.13
N LEU A 33 13.80 0.24 -2.46
CA LEU A 33 12.71 -0.32 -3.26
C LEU A 33 12.58 -1.84 -3.10
N THR A 34 13.72 -2.54 -3.15
CA THR A 34 13.75 -4.01 -3.03
C THR A 34 13.27 -4.47 -1.66
N ASP A 35 13.75 -3.82 -0.60
CA ASP A 35 13.41 -4.19 0.78
C ASP A 35 11.95 -3.85 1.10
N MET A 36 11.45 -2.68 0.64
CA MET A 36 10.04 -2.33 0.74
C MET A 36 9.14 -3.33 0.00
N HIS A 37 9.52 -3.73 -1.20
CA HIS A 37 8.76 -4.70 -1.99
C HIS A 37 8.67 -6.06 -1.28
N ARG A 38 9.78 -6.55 -0.72
CA ARG A 38 9.80 -7.79 0.08
C ARG A 38 8.87 -7.70 1.27
N LEU A 39 8.93 -6.60 2.03
CA LEU A 39 8.05 -6.41 3.19
C LEU A 39 6.58 -6.39 2.80
N HIS A 40 6.23 -5.71 1.70
CA HIS A 40 4.86 -5.72 1.18
C HIS A 40 4.36 -7.16 0.95
N LEU A 41 5.14 -7.99 0.25
CA LEU A 41 4.78 -9.38 -0.04
C LEU A 41 4.56 -10.23 1.23
N PHE A 42 5.32 -9.98 2.30
CA PHE A 42 5.20 -10.75 3.54
C PHE A 42 4.14 -10.20 4.51
N ARG A 43 3.70 -8.95 4.34
CA ARG A 43 2.83 -8.26 5.31
C ARG A 43 1.43 -8.01 4.79
N ILE A 44 1.23 -7.94 3.47
CA ILE A 44 -0.08 -7.69 2.88
C ILE A 44 -0.60 -8.99 2.28
N PRO A 45 -1.71 -9.54 2.80
CA PRO A 45 -2.23 -10.81 2.32
C PRO A 45 -2.78 -10.66 0.89
N TYR A 46 -2.45 -11.63 0.05
CA TYR A 46 -3.13 -11.80 -1.23
C TYR A 46 -4.40 -12.62 -1.00
N GLU A 47 -5.58 -12.02 -1.21
CA GLU A 47 -6.85 -12.66 -0.88
C GLU A 47 -7.97 -12.30 -1.86
N LYS A 48 -9.03 -13.12 -1.87
CA LYS A 48 -10.22 -13.01 -2.75
C LYS A 48 -11.54 -13.22 -1.97
N LEU A 49 -11.51 -13.15 -0.65
CA LEU A 49 -12.63 -13.45 0.25
C LEU A 49 -13.85 -12.57 -0.06
N ASP A 50 -13.66 -11.27 -0.29
CA ASP A 50 -14.78 -10.38 -0.65
C ASP A 50 -15.51 -10.86 -1.91
N LEU A 51 -14.77 -11.24 -2.95
CA LEU A 51 -15.35 -11.76 -4.19
C LEU A 51 -16.11 -13.07 -3.95
N ILE A 52 -15.58 -13.94 -3.09
CA ILE A 52 -16.23 -15.22 -2.74
C ILE A 52 -17.56 -14.97 -2.01
N HIS A 53 -17.65 -13.93 -1.19
CA HIS A 53 -18.88 -13.56 -0.47
C HIS A 53 -19.82 -12.65 -1.29
N GLY A 54 -19.53 -12.41 -2.57
CA GLY A 54 -20.33 -11.55 -3.44
C GLY A 54 -20.22 -10.05 -3.11
N VAL A 55 -19.22 -9.65 -2.34
CA VAL A 55 -18.91 -8.24 -2.06
C VAL A 55 -18.16 -7.64 -3.24
N SER A 56 -18.67 -6.55 -3.79
CA SER A 56 -18.03 -5.84 -4.90
C SER A 56 -16.71 -5.20 -4.46
N LEU A 57 -15.65 -5.37 -5.25
CA LEU A 57 -14.37 -4.73 -5.00
C LEU A 57 -14.38 -3.27 -5.47
N SER A 58 -14.03 -2.36 -4.57
CA SER A 58 -13.71 -0.98 -4.94
C SER A 58 -12.21 -0.82 -5.16
N LEU A 59 -11.86 -0.19 -6.28
CA LEU A 59 -10.46 0.11 -6.65
C LEU A 59 -10.13 1.59 -6.45
N THR A 60 -10.96 2.35 -5.72
CA THR A 60 -10.61 3.72 -5.36
C THR A 60 -9.40 3.74 -4.41
N PRO A 61 -8.56 4.79 -4.43
CA PRO A 61 -7.43 4.91 -3.51
C PRO A 61 -7.85 4.71 -2.05
N GLU A 62 -8.96 5.32 -1.65
CA GLU A 62 -9.48 5.25 -0.28
C GLU A 62 -9.89 3.82 0.10
N SER A 63 -10.57 3.10 -0.80
CA SER A 63 -10.96 1.72 -0.56
C SER A 63 -9.77 0.77 -0.55
N LEU A 64 -8.78 0.97 -1.42
CA LEU A 64 -7.55 0.17 -1.45
C LEU A 64 -6.71 0.37 -0.19
N PHE A 65 -6.61 1.61 0.28
CA PHE A 65 -6.04 1.95 1.57
C PHE A 65 -6.79 1.15 2.64
N GLN A 66 -8.07 1.43 2.86
CA GLN A 66 -8.86 0.79 3.93
C GLN A 66 -8.87 -0.74 3.89
N LYS A 67 -8.91 -1.36 2.71
CA LYS A 67 -8.96 -2.82 2.57
C LYS A 67 -7.62 -3.50 2.83
N SER A 68 -6.51 -2.87 2.44
CA SER A 68 -5.18 -3.41 2.75
C SER A 68 -4.79 -3.20 4.22
N PHE A 69 -5.76 -2.78 5.04
CA PHE A 69 -5.65 -2.25 6.39
C PHE A 69 -6.76 -2.75 7.30
#